data_AF-A0A7W4NL11-F1
#
_entry.id   AF-A0A7W4NL11-F1
#
_cell.length_a   1.000
_cell.length_b   1.000
_cell.length_c   1.000
_cell.angle_alpha   90.00
_cell.angle_beta   90.00
_cell.angle_gamma   90.00
#
_symmetry.space_group_name_H-M   'P 1'
#
loop_
_entity.id
_entity.type
_entity.pdbx_description
1 polymer ?
#
loop_
_entity_poly.entity_id
_entity_poly.type
_entity_poly.pdbx_seq_one_letter_code
_entity_poly.pdbx_strand_id
1 'polypeptide(L)'
;MLLSEVRVDQPELPSAPTVNKRKLASLLRISLPTLTNWLDRWPEFPVAAGGRNGVPYAFDPAAVFSFLGERRKEEAEQEASRDEELIKLQLSFDALWPAAESDPGMPSRIPVKEQIDLARLRDLQMKQAERAGKLVNAEEVQDLFIGAVSRLSRDMGTFLRQLGRDQGWPDPMVRQAEARFADMQRQAVEGALRSLEPDTADDGGAQLRLAG
;
A
#
# COMPACT_ATOMS: atom_id res chain seq x y z
N MET A 1 81.90 -0.86 7.03
CA MET A 1 81.04 -2.07 7.05
C MET A 1 80.80 -2.39 8.53
N LEU A 2 79.86 -1.77 9.24
CA LEU A 2 78.39 -1.82 9.10
C LEU A 2 77.86 -3.25 8.91
N LEU A 3 77.41 -3.87 10.01
CA LEU A 3 75.98 -4.10 10.28
C LEU A 3 75.84 -4.80 11.65
N SER A 4 75.59 -3.97 12.66
CA SER A 4 75.14 -4.38 13.99
C SER A 4 73.67 -4.80 13.91
N GLU A 5 73.35 -5.93 14.53
CA GLU A 5 71.99 -6.45 14.71
C GLU A 5 71.13 -5.43 15.49
N VAL A 6 70.15 -4.83 14.81
CA VAL A 6 69.12 -4.00 15.46
C VAL A 6 67.87 -4.84 15.60
N ARG A 7 67.64 -5.20 16.87
CA ARG A 7 66.42 -5.74 17.46
C ARG A 7 65.19 -5.03 16.89
N VAL A 8 64.32 -5.78 16.21
CA VAL A 8 63.03 -5.28 15.73
C VAL A 8 62.12 -5.14 16.96
N ASP A 9 62.08 -3.95 17.53
CA ASP A 9 61.02 -3.54 18.44
C ASP A 9 59.69 -3.57 17.66
N GLN A 10 58.73 -4.32 18.18
CA GLN A 10 57.34 -4.25 17.74
C GLN A 10 56.86 -2.81 17.93
N PRO A 11 56.25 -2.15 16.93
CA PRO A 11 55.57 -0.90 17.18
C PRO A 11 54.31 -1.24 17.97
N GLU A 12 54.33 -0.94 19.27
CA GLU A 12 53.11 -0.82 20.07
C GLU A 12 52.14 0.08 19.30
N LEU A 13 51.01 -0.50 18.90
CA LEU A 13 49.91 0.24 18.30
C LEU A 13 49.58 1.41 19.23
N PRO A 14 49.58 2.66 18.74
CA PRO A 14 49.27 3.79 19.60
C PRO A 14 47.87 3.55 20.16
N SER A 15 47.76 3.51 21.50
CA SER A 15 46.48 3.37 22.19
C SER A 15 45.53 4.43 21.63
N ALA A 16 44.63 4.02 20.74
CA ALA A 16 43.67 4.92 20.13
C ALA A 16 42.89 5.60 21.28
N PRO A 17 42.62 6.91 21.21
CA PRO A 17 41.96 7.61 22.29
C PRO A 17 40.56 7.03 22.47
N THR A 18 40.40 6.12 23.43
CA THR A 18 39.12 5.51 23.74
C THR A 18 38.19 6.58 24.30
N VAL A 19 37.08 6.83 23.63
CA VAL A 19 36.11 7.86 24.01
C VAL A 19 34.90 7.26 24.68
N ASN A 20 34.40 7.95 25.71
CA ASN A 20 33.15 7.58 26.37
C ASN A 20 31.94 7.82 25.44
N LYS A 21 30.84 7.11 25.68
CA LYS A 21 29.56 7.24 24.94
C LYS A 21 29.10 8.68 24.70
N ARG A 22 29.24 9.56 25.71
CA ARG A 22 28.90 11.00 25.59
C ARG A 22 29.83 11.78 24.66
N LYS A 23 31.13 11.46 24.68
CA LYS A 23 32.11 12.09 23.80
C LYS A 23 31.93 11.60 22.36
N LEU A 24 31.64 10.31 22.16
CA LEU A 24 31.33 9.76 20.84
C LEU A 24 30.08 10.41 20.21
N ALA A 25 29.01 10.56 20.99
CA ALA A 25 27.78 11.24 20.53
C ALA A 25 28.06 12.70 20.09
N SER A 26 28.90 13.42 20.85
CA SER A 26 29.32 14.77 20.49
C SER A 26 30.19 14.82 19.24
N LEU A 27 31.10 13.85 19.05
CA LEU A 27 31.98 13.75 17.88
C LEU A 27 31.18 13.44 16.61
N LEU A 28 30.18 12.57 16.72
CA LEU A 28 29.28 12.20 15.62
C LEU A 28 28.14 13.22 15.41
N ARG A 29 28.05 14.26 16.26
CA ARG A 29 26.97 15.28 16.25
C ARG A 29 25.55 14.69 16.32
N ILE A 30 25.40 13.57 17.01
CA ILE A 30 24.11 12.89 17.21
C ILE A 30 23.69 12.91 18.67
N SER A 31 22.40 12.71 18.91
CA SER A 31 21.88 12.59 20.27
C SER A 31 22.32 11.26 20.91
N LEU A 32 22.50 11.26 22.24
CA LEU A 32 22.73 10.04 23.03
C LEU A 32 21.70 8.93 22.79
N PRO A 33 20.39 9.20 22.69
CA PRO A 33 19.41 8.17 22.36
C PRO A 33 19.59 7.63 20.93
N THR A 34 19.99 8.44 19.95
CA THR A 34 20.31 7.96 18.59
C THR A 34 21.50 6.99 18.63
N LEU A 35 22.56 7.32 19.35
CA LEU A 35 23.71 6.42 19.53
C LEU A 35 23.33 5.13 20.27
N THR A 36 22.38 5.20 21.21
CA THR A 36 21.90 4.00 21.91
C THR A 36 21.08 3.11 20.99
N ASN A 37 20.19 3.70 20.18
CA ASN A 37 19.44 2.98 19.15
C ASN A 37 20.38 2.30 18.14
N TRP A 38 21.47 2.95 17.75
CA TRP A 38 22.47 2.32 16.86
C TRP A 38 23.18 1.12 17.49
N LEU A 39 23.48 1.17 18.79
CA LEU A 39 24.04 0.04 19.52
C LEU A 39 23.05 -1.12 19.64
N ASP A 40 21.76 -0.83 19.79
CA ASP A 40 20.71 -1.86 19.85
C ASP A 40 20.40 -2.44 18.46
N ARG A 41 20.44 -1.60 17.42
CA ARG A 41 20.14 -1.97 16.03
C ARG A 41 21.31 -2.70 15.35
N TRP A 42 22.54 -2.43 15.75
CA TRP A 42 23.74 -3.00 15.15
C TRP A 42 24.63 -3.67 16.22
N PRO A 43 24.49 -4.99 16.42
CA PRO A 43 25.29 -5.73 17.40
C PRO A 43 26.80 -5.80 17.04
N GLU A 44 27.13 -5.60 15.76
CA GLU A 44 28.52 -5.54 15.24
C GLU A 44 29.18 -4.16 15.43
N PHE A 45 28.54 -3.23 16.14
CA PHE A 45 29.09 -1.90 16.33
C PHE A 45 30.42 -1.98 17.09
N PRO A 46 31.49 -1.30 16.63
CA PRO A 46 32.82 -1.46 17.20
C PRO A 46 32.90 -0.82 18.59
N VAL A 47 32.81 -1.67 19.62
CA VAL A 47 32.96 -1.30 21.03
C VAL A 47 34.30 -1.82 21.53
N ALA A 48 35.18 -0.91 21.99
CA ALA A 48 36.51 -1.27 22.49
C ALA A 48 36.45 -1.89 23.90
N ALA A 49 35.50 -1.45 24.74
CA ALA A 49 35.16 -2.13 25.99
C ALA A 49 33.66 -2.03 26.26
N GLY A 50 33.01 -3.19 26.36
CA GLY A 50 31.58 -3.30 26.66
C GLY A 50 31.28 -2.82 28.07
N GLY A 51 30.40 -1.83 28.19
CA GLY A 51 29.93 -1.39 29.50
C GLY A 51 29.02 -2.45 30.13
N ARG A 52 29.45 -3.06 31.24
CA ARG A 52 28.59 -3.90 32.10
C ARG A 52 28.59 -3.28 33.50
N ASN A 53 27.41 -3.30 34.15
CA ASN A 53 27.10 -2.74 35.48
C ASN A 53 28.25 -2.00 36.18
N GLY A 54 28.31 -0.68 35.99
CA GLY A 54 29.28 0.21 36.63
C GLY A 54 30.51 0.56 35.78
N VAL A 55 30.74 -0.10 34.65
CA VAL A 55 31.85 0.20 33.74
C VAL A 55 31.38 1.08 32.57
N PRO A 56 31.98 2.27 32.34
CA PRO A 56 31.62 3.13 31.22
C PRO A 56 32.06 2.51 29.88
N TYR A 57 31.20 2.60 28.86
CA TYR A 57 31.53 2.18 27.51
C TYR A 57 32.72 2.95 26.94
N ALA A 58 33.67 2.24 26.36
CA ALA A 58 34.80 2.79 25.64
C ALA A 58 34.68 2.47 24.15
N PHE A 59 34.81 3.48 23.31
CA PHE A 59 34.75 3.36 21.86
C PHE A 59 36.05 3.85 21.22
N ASP A 60 36.49 3.19 20.16
CA ASP A 60 37.52 3.73 19.28
C ASP A 60 36.85 4.56 18.17
N PRO A 61 37.07 5.89 18.11
CA PRO A 61 36.45 6.72 17.10
C PRO A 61 36.84 6.32 15.67
N ALA A 62 38.06 5.84 15.42
CA ALA A 62 38.51 5.48 14.07
C ALA A 62 37.78 4.24 13.53
N ALA A 63 37.56 3.24 14.39
CA ALA A 63 36.77 2.05 14.07
C ALA A 63 35.28 2.40 13.83
N VAL A 64 34.72 3.33 14.61
CA VAL A 64 33.32 3.76 14.43
C VAL A 64 33.12 4.52 13.11
N PHE A 65 34.05 5.39 12.71
CA PHE A 65 33.93 6.13 11.45
C PHE A 65 34.10 5.23 10.22
N SER A 66 34.98 4.22 10.27
CA SER A 66 35.15 3.24 9.19
C SER A 66 33.89 2.38 9.02
N PHE A 67 33.34 1.85 10.13
CA PHE A 67 32.09 1.08 10.09
C PHE A 67 30.91 1.86 9.51
N LEU A 68 30.74 3.13 9.90
CA LEU A 68 29.70 4.01 9.35
C LEU A 68 29.96 4.37 7.88
N GLY A 69 31.22 4.48 7.47
CA GLY A 69 31.62 4.78 6.10
C GLY A 69 31.35 3.61 5.14
N GLU A 70 31.64 2.38 5.56
CA GLU A 70 31.36 1.16 4.80
C GLU A 70 29.85 0.93 4.63
N ARG A 71 29.09 1.09 5.72
CA ARG A 71 27.62 0.98 5.69
C ARG A 71 26.96 2.01 4.80
N ARG A 72 27.46 3.25 4.80
CA ARG A 72 26.92 4.30 3.92
C ARG A 72 27.18 4.01 2.43
N LYS A 73 28.28 3.35 2.11
CA LYS A 73 28.56 2.90 0.74
C LYS A 73 27.62 1.77 0.33
N GLU A 74 27.39 0.82 1.24
CA GLU A 74 26.45 -0.29 1.00
C GLU A 74 25.01 0.20 0.83
N GLU A 75 24.57 1.17 1.63
CA GLU A 75 23.25 1.82 1.47
C GLU A 75 23.16 2.61 0.15
N ALA A 76 24.22 3.32 -0.24
CA ALA A 76 24.25 4.05 -1.51
C ALA A 76 24.25 3.13 -2.74
N GLU A 77 24.90 1.96 -2.66
CA GLU A 77 24.89 0.94 -3.71
C GLU A 77 23.49 0.31 -3.85
N GLN A 78 22.80 0.06 -2.73
CA GLN A 78 21.43 -0.45 -2.74
C GLN A 78 20.40 0.59 -3.25
N GLU A 79 20.61 1.87 -2.94
CA GLU A 79 19.79 2.96 -3.50
C GLU A 79 20.02 3.11 -5.00
N ALA A 80 21.28 3.08 -5.45
CA ALA A 80 21.61 3.11 -6.88
C ALA A 80 20.99 1.93 -7.64
N SER A 81 21.02 0.71 -7.09
CA SER A 81 20.38 -0.45 -7.73
C SER A 81 18.86 -0.30 -7.81
N ARG A 82 18.22 0.27 -6.78
CA ARG A 82 16.78 0.52 -6.78
C ARG A 82 16.38 1.59 -7.78
N ASP A 83 17.17 2.66 -7.89
CA ASP A 83 16.94 3.71 -8.88
C ASP A 83 17.09 3.18 -10.31
N GLU A 84 18.06 2.30 -10.56
CA GLU A 84 18.19 1.60 -11.84
C GLU A 84 16.98 0.70 -12.16
N GLU A 85 16.43 0.00 -11.17
CA GLU A 85 15.21 -0.81 -11.33
C GLU A 85 13.98 0.06 -11.62
N LEU A 86 13.85 1.20 -10.93
CA LEU A 86 12.76 2.16 -11.16
C LEU A 86 12.84 2.79 -12.56
N ILE A 87 14.04 3.14 -13.03
CA ILE A 87 14.26 3.64 -14.39
C ILE A 87 13.87 2.58 -15.42
N LYS A 88 14.25 1.31 -15.21
CA LYS A 88 13.84 0.20 -16.10
C LYS A 88 12.32 0.03 -16.13
N LEU A 89 11.65 0.15 -14.97
CA LEU A 89 10.19 0.08 -14.89
C LEU A 89 9.51 1.26 -15.61
N GLN A 90 10.02 2.48 -15.44
CA GLN A 90 9.53 3.65 -16.17
C GLN A 90 9.66 3.48 -17.69
N LEU A 91 10.81 3.02 -18.17
CA LEU A 91 11.02 2.76 -19.60
C LEU A 91 10.10 1.66 -20.14
N SER A 92 9.81 0.63 -19.33
CA SER A 92 8.85 -0.42 -19.72
C SER A 92 7.43 0.11 -19.84
N PHE A 93 7.05 1.05 -18.97
CA PHE A 93 5.74 1.69 -18.99
C PHE A 93 5.58 2.62 -20.20
N ASP A 94 6.63 3.38 -20.52
CA ASP A 94 6.68 4.29 -21.68
C ASP A 94 6.64 3.52 -23.01
N ALA A 95 7.21 2.30 -23.05
CA ALA A 95 7.13 1.41 -24.21
C ALA A 95 5.73 0.79 -24.43
N LEU A 96 4.97 0.57 -23.36
CA LEU A 96 3.60 0.03 -23.42
C LEU A 96 2.56 1.10 -23.74
N TRP A 97 2.87 2.37 -23.46
CA TRP A 97 2.00 3.50 -23.72
C TRP A 97 2.83 4.63 -24.33
N PRO A 98 2.98 4.70 -25.67
CA PRO A 98 3.72 5.78 -26.29
C PRO A 98 2.98 7.08 -25.97
N ALA A 99 3.52 7.85 -25.03
CA ALA A 99 3.03 9.18 -24.74
C ALA A 99 3.16 9.99 -26.02
N ALA A 100 2.05 10.53 -26.51
CA ALA A 100 2.09 11.55 -27.55
C ALA A 100 2.99 12.69 -27.06
N GLU A 101 4.15 12.83 -27.71
CA GLU A 101 5.13 13.91 -27.62
C GLU A 101 4.87 14.92 -26.49
N SER A 102 5.27 14.55 -25.26
CA SER A 102 5.45 15.50 -24.17
C SER A 102 6.93 15.79 -23.99
N ASP A 103 7.29 17.02 -24.35
CA ASP A 103 8.60 17.70 -24.31
C ASP A 103 9.46 17.36 -23.05
N PRO A 104 10.78 17.09 -23.20
CA PRO A 104 11.65 16.72 -22.09
C PRO A 104 12.08 17.95 -21.30
N GLY A 105 11.30 18.33 -20.29
CA GLY A 105 11.67 19.46 -19.43
C GLY A 105 10.81 19.73 -18.19
N MET A 106 9.75 18.97 -17.93
CA MET A 106 8.88 19.28 -16.78
C MET A 106 9.23 18.44 -15.55
N PRO A 107 9.69 19.06 -14.44
CA PRO A 107 9.68 18.40 -13.16
C PRO A 107 8.26 18.01 -12.79
N SER A 108 8.12 16.75 -12.40
CA SER A 108 6.96 16.10 -11.84
C SER A 108 6.41 16.85 -10.62
N ARG A 109 5.55 17.83 -10.88
CA ARG A 109 4.55 18.40 -9.97
C ARG A 109 3.73 19.37 -10.78
N ILE A 110 2.56 18.91 -11.25
CA ILE A 110 1.52 19.77 -11.79
C ILE A 110 1.38 20.96 -10.83
N PRO A 111 1.57 22.22 -11.26
CA PRO A 111 1.49 23.37 -10.38
C PRO A 111 0.14 23.39 -9.67
N VAL A 112 0.11 23.83 -8.41
CA VAL A 112 -1.08 23.75 -7.53
C VAL A 112 -2.33 24.36 -8.20
N LYS A 113 -2.16 25.38 -9.05
CA LYS A 113 -3.25 25.97 -9.82
C LYS A 113 -3.83 25.01 -10.87
N GLU A 114 -2.98 24.32 -11.63
CA GLU A 114 -3.43 23.32 -12.61
C GLU A 114 -4.07 22.12 -11.92
N GLN A 115 -3.64 21.74 -10.70
CA GLN A 115 -4.33 20.71 -9.92
C GLN A 115 -5.75 21.12 -9.53
N ILE A 116 -5.93 22.37 -9.10
CA ILE A 116 -7.24 22.93 -8.75
C ILE A 116 -8.14 23.00 -9.99
N ASP A 117 -7.59 23.40 -11.13
CA ASP A 117 -8.35 23.51 -12.37
C ASP A 117 -8.74 22.13 -12.93
N LEU A 118 -7.87 21.12 -12.83
CA LEU A 118 -8.21 19.73 -13.15
C LEU A 118 -9.30 19.17 -12.22
N ALA A 119 -9.24 19.48 -10.92
CA ALA A 119 -10.28 19.08 -9.97
C ALA A 119 -11.63 19.74 -10.31
N ARG A 120 -11.63 21.03 -10.63
CA ARG A 120 -12.83 21.76 -11.06
C ARG A 120 -13.41 21.21 -12.37
N LEU A 121 -12.57 20.86 -13.34
CA LEU A 121 -13.00 20.25 -14.59
C LEU A 121 -13.68 18.89 -14.35
N ARG A 122 -13.14 18.07 -13.44
CA ARG A 122 -13.75 16.80 -13.04
C ARG A 122 -15.11 17.02 -12.36
N ASP A 123 -15.19 17.96 -11.41
CA ASP A 123 -16.46 18.32 -10.77
C ASP A 123 -17.52 18.78 -11.78
N LEU A 124 -17.12 19.56 -12.78
CA LEU A 124 -18.02 20.01 -13.84
C LEU A 124 -18.47 18.86 -14.74
N GLN A 125 -17.57 17.93 -15.07
CA GLN A 125 -17.92 16.72 -15.83
C GLN A 125 -18.87 15.82 -15.06
N MET A 126 -18.67 15.64 -13.75
CA MET A 126 -19.58 14.86 -12.90
C MET A 126 -20.96 15.51 -12.83
N LYS A 127 -21.05 16.83 -12.62
CA LYS A 127 -22.33 17.57 -12.63
C LYS A 127 -23.03 17.54 -13.98
N GLN A 128 -22.28 17.59 -15.08
CA GLN A 128 -22.84 17.43 -16.42
C GLN A 128 -23.38 16.02 -16.63
N ALA A 129 -22.65 14.99 -16.16
CA ALA A 129 -23.08 13.60 -16.24
C ALA A 129 -24.30 13.29 -15.35
N GLU A 130 -24.41 13.90 -14.17
CA GLU A 130 -25.61 13.87 -13.31
C GLU A 130 -26.81 14.49 -14.03
N ARG A 131 -26.65 15.69 -14.60
CA ARG A 131 -27.72 16.38 -15.35
C ARG A 131 -28.14 15.65 -16.62
N ALA A 132 -27.20 14.96 -17.26
CA ALA A 132 -27.46 14.09 -18.40
C ALA A 132 -28.10 12.74 -18.01
N GLY A 133 -28.32 12.49 -16.70
CA GLY A 133 -28.93 11.25 -16.21
C GLY A 133 -28.01 10.02 -16.30
N LYS A 134 -26.72 10.22 -16.53
CA LYS A 134 -25.73 9.14 -16.66
C LYS A 134 -25.16 8.71 -15.29
N LEU A 135 -25.13 9.62 -14.33
CA LEU A 135 -24.79 9.34 -12.94
C LEU A 135 -26.04 9.62 -12.11
N VAL A 136 -26.57 8.59 -11.45
CA VAL A 136 -27.70 8.69 -10.53
C VAL A 136 -27.21 8.27 -9.16
N ASN A 137 -27.66 8.95 -8.11
CA ASN A 137 -27.33 8.58 -6.75
C ASN A 137 -27.83 7.14 -6.48
N ALA A 138 -26.92 6.27 -6.01
CA ALA A 138 -27.24 4.88 -5.71
C ALA A 138 -28.37 4.76 -4.69
N GLU A 139 -28.46 5.67 -3.72
CA GLU A 139 -29.51 5.69 -2.69
C GLU A 139 -30.90 5.93 -3.31
N GLU A 140 -31.01 6.85 -4.27
CA GLU A 140 -32.28 7.15 -4.95
C GLU A 140 -32.75 5.97 -5.81
N VAL A 141 -31.83 5.32 -6.53
CA VAL A 141 -32.13 4.12 -7.33
C VAL A 141 -32.56 2.97 -6.43
N GLN A 142 -31.88 2.80 -5.29
CA GLN A 142 -32.20 1.78 -4.30
C GLN A 142 -33.60 1.98 -3.73
N ASP A 143 -33.95 3.20 -3.32
CA ASP A 143 -35.27 3.51 -2.78
C ASP A 143 -36.39 3.32 -3.81
N LEU A 144 -36.17 3.76 -5.06
CA LEU A 144 -37.12 3.53 -6.16
C LEU A 144 -37.31 2.03 -6.43
N PHE A 145 -36.22 1.26 -6.42
CA PHE A 145 -36.28 -0.18 -6.66
C PHE A 145 -36.99 -0.91 -5.52
N ILE A 146 -36.67 -0.61 -4.26
CA ILE A 146 -37.36 -1.16 -3.08
C ILE A 146 -38.85 -0.82 -3.14
N GLY A 147 -39.20 0.42 -3.49
CA GLY A 147 -40.59 0.85 -3.65
C GLY A 147 -41.33 0.07 -4.73
N ALA A 148 -40.73 -0.09 -5.92
CA ALA A 148 -41.32 -0.82 -7.04
C ALA A 148 -41.54 -2.31 -6.71
N VAL A 149 -40.52 -2.99 -6.15
CA VAL A 149 -40.60 -4.40 -5.77
C VAL A 149 -41.61 -4.62 -4.64
N SER A 150 -41.64 -3.72 -3.65
CA SER A 150 -42.60 -3.78 -2.54
C SER A 150 -44.05 -3.65 -3.03
N ARG A 151 -44.30 -2.75 -3.99
CA ARG A 151 -45.61 -2.59 -4.60
C ARG A 151 -46.01 -3.84 -5.39
N LEU A 152 -45.11 -4.37 -6.21
CA LEU A 152 -45.35 -5.60 -6.97
C LEU A 152 -45.67 -6.80 -6.06
N SER A 153 -44.96 -6.95 -4.94
CA SER A 153 -45.20 -8.02 -3.97
C SER A 153 -46.61 -7.93 -3.35
N ARG A 154 -47.07 -6.73 -3.00
CA ARG A 154 -48.44 -6.50 -2.48
C ARG A 154 -49.51 -6.80 -3.54
N ASP A 155 -49.30 -6.35 -4.77
CA ASP A 155 -50.24 -6.57 -5.88
C ASP A 155 -50.35 -8.07 -6.18
N MET A 156 -49.23 -8.80 -6.17
CA MET A 156 -49.25 -10.25 -6.35
C MET A 156 -49.93 -11.00 -5.19
N GLY A 157 -49.72 -10.59 -3.94
CA GLY A 157 -50.45 -11.17 -2.81
C GLY A 157 -51.96 -10.98 -2.94
N THR A 158 -52.39 -9.81 -3.43
CA THR A 158 -53.81 -9.54 -3.71
C THR A 158 -54.34 -10.42 -4.85
N PHE A 159 -53.55 -10.57 -5.91
CA PHE A 159 -53.86 -11.46 -7.03
C PHE A 159 -53.99 -12.92 -6.59
N LEU A 160 -53.07 -13.45 -5.78
CA LEU A 160 -53.13 -14.83 -5.28
C LEU A 160 -54.37 -15.08 -4.43
N ARG A 161 -54.79 -14.12 -3.61
CA ARG A 161 -56.04 -14.21 -2.84
C ARG A 161 -57.28 -14.17 -3.71
N GLN A 162 -57.25 -13.36 -4.78
CA GLN A 162 -58.36 -13.30 -5.73
C GLN A 162 -58.46 -14.60 -6.53
N LEU A 163 -57.33 -15.10 -7.04
CA LEU A 163 -57.25 -16.40 -7.71
C LEU A 163 -57.72 -17.54 -6.80
N GLY A 164 -57.31 -17.52 -5.52
CA GLY A 164 -57.76 -18.49 -4.54
C GLY A 164 -59.26 -18.45 -4.31
N ARG A 165 -59.88 -17.26 -4.28
CA ARG A 165 -61.34 -17.11 -4.21
C ARG A 165 -62.03 -17.62 -5.47
N ASP A 166 -61.53 -17.26 -6.65
CA ASP A 166 -62.12 -17.62 -7.93
C ASP A 166 -62.06 -19.14 -8.18
N GLN A 167 -61.02 -19.81 -7.69
CA GLN A 167 -60.81 -21.25 -7.81
C GLN A 167 -61.30 -22.06 -6.59
N GLY A 168 -61.89 -21.41 -5.58
CA GLY A 168 -62.40 -22.07 -4.38
C GLY A 168 -61.33 -22.73 -3.51
N TRP A 169 -60.11 -22.19 -3.51
CA TRP A 169 -59.00 -22.74 -2.73
C TRP A 169 -59.23 -22.53 -1.22
N PRO A 170 -58.97 -23.54 -0.39
CA PRO A 170 -58.95 -23.38 1.06
C PRO A 170 -57.89 -22.34 1.49
N ASP A 171 -58.22 -21.52 2.49
CA ASP A 171 -57.30 -20.56 3.15
C ASP A 171 -55.87 -21.09 3.41
N PRO A 172 -55.65 -22.32 3.94
CA PRO A 172 -54.29 -22.83 4.14
C PRO A 172 -53.50 -22.97 2.84
N MET A 173 -54.17 -23.26 1.72
CA MET A 173 -53.53 -23.41 0.41
C MET A 173 -53.14 -22.05 -0.18
N VAL A 174 -53.97 -21.02 0.02
CA VAL A 174 -53.64 -19.63 -0.37
C VAL A 174 -52.43 -19.12 0.43
N ARG A 175 -52.41 -19.37 1.75
CA ARG A 175 -51.25 -19.00 2.59
C ARG A 175 -49.98 -19.75 2.19
N GLN A 176 -50.09 -21.02 1.81
CA GLN A 176 -48.94 -21.78 1.30
C GLN A 176 -48.43 -21.21 -0.03
N ALA A 177 -49.32 -20.80 -0.94
CA ALA A 177 -48.96 -20.17 -2.20
C ALA A 177 -48.29 -18.81 -1.98
N GLU A 178 -48.81 -17.98 -1.07
CA GLU A 178 -48.20 -16.70 -0.67
C GLU A 178 -46.79 -16.92 -0.08
N ALA A 179 -46.62 -17.91 0.80
CA ALA A 179 -45.32 -18.22 1.40
C ALA A 179 -44.29 -18.70 0.35
N ARG A 180 -44.69 -19.63 -0.54
CA ARG A 180 -43.84 -20.10 -1.64
C ARG A 180 -43.42 -18.96 -2.56
N PHE A 181 -44.35 -18.06 -2.89
CA PHE A 181 -44.05 -16.91 -3.72
C PHE A 181 -43.08 -15.95 -3.03
N ALA A 182 -43.26 -15.67 -1.73
CA ALA A 182 -42.33 -14.84 -0.96
C ALA A 182 -40.92 -15.45 -0.91
N ASP A 183 -40.80 -16.77 -0.76
CA ASP A 183 -39.51 -17.46 -0.77
C ASP A 183 -38.85 -17.42 -2.16
N MET A 184 -39.63 -17.61 -3.25
CA MET A 184 -39.13 -17.44 -4.62
C MET A 184 -38.65 -15.99 -4.88
N GLN A 185 -39.37 -14.99 -4.38
CA GLN A 185 -38.97 -13.58 -4.50
C GLN A 185 -37.63 -13.33 -3.80
N ARG A 186 -37.44 -13.85 -2.58
CA ARG A 186 -36.16 -13.72 -1.86
C ARG A 186 -35.02 -14.37 -2.64
N GLN A 187 -35.21 -15.59 -3.15
CA GLN A 187 -34.20 -16.29 -3.95
C GLN A 187 -33.85 -15.54 -5.24
N ALA A 188 -34.84 -14.96 -5.92
CA ALA A 188 -34.61 -14.19 -7.14
C ALA A 188 -33.83 -12.89 -6.87
N VAL A 189 -34.17 -12.17 -5.79
CA VAL A 189 -33.44 -10.96 -5.38
C VAL A 189 -32.02 -11.29 -4.94
N GLU A 190 -31.83 -12.35 -4.14
CA GLU A 190 -30.51 -12.81 -3.71
C GLU A 190 -29.64 -13.23 -4.89
N GLY A 191 -30.21 -13.95 -5.87
CA GLY A 191 -29.52 -14.30 -7.11
C GLY A 191 -29.13 -13.09 -7.95
N ALA A 192 -30.02 -12.09 -8.06
CA ALA A 192 -29.73 -10.85 -8.77
C ALA A 192 -28.61 -10.05 -8.08
N LEU A 193 -28.65 -9.93 -6.74
CA LEU A 193 -27.60 -9.28 -5.96
C LEU A 193 -26.25 -9.97 -6.14
N ARG A 194 -26.23 -11.31 -6.13
CA ARG A 194 -25.02 -12.09 -6.37
C ARG A 194 -24.44 -11.91 -7.77
N SER A 195 -25.29 -11.66 -8.77
CA SER A 195 -24.83 -11.34 -10.14
C SER A 195 -24.35 -9.90 -10.31
N LEU A 196 -24.69 -9.01 -9.37
CA LEU A 196 -24.27 -7.61 -9.33
C LEU A 196 -23.02 -7.41 -8.48
N GLU A 197 -22.70 -8.34 -7.56
CA GLU A 197 -21.40 -8.36 -6.91
C GLU A 197 -20.32 -8.55 -7.99
N PRO A 198 -19.39 -7.57 -8.15
CA PRO A 198 -18.31 -7.72 -9.11
C PRO A 198 -17.50 -8.96 -8.71
N ASP A 199 -17.21 -9.80 -9.69
CA ASP A 199 -16.28 -10.92 -9.56
C ASP A 199 -14.90 -10.36 -9.20
N THR A 200 -14.66 -10.15 -7.91
CA THR A 200 -13.38 -9.68 -7.36
C THR A 200 -12.34 -10.81 -7.36
N ALA A 201 -12.56 -11.84 -8.17
CA ALA A 201 -11.75 -13.04 -8.30
C ALA A 201 -11.20 -13.27 -9.72
N ASP A 202 -11.00 -12.20 -10.51
CA ASP A 202 -10.15 -12.26 -11.70
C ASP A 202 -9.04 -11.19 -11.66
N ASP A 203 -8.25 -11.22 -10.57
CA ASP A 203 -6.90 -10.68 -10.55
C ASP A 203 -5.97 -11.79 -10.04
N GLY A 204 -5.51 -12.63 -10.96
CA GLY A 204 -4.85 -13.88 -10.59
C GLY A 204 -4.30 -14.73 -11.73
N GLY A 205 -3.74 -14.10 -12.77
CA GLY A 205 -2.81 -14.77 -13.67
C GLY A 205 -3.46 -15.62 -14.76
N ALA A 206 -3.82 -14.98 -15.87
CA ALA A 206 -3.68 -15.61 -17.18
C ALA A 206 -2.18 -15.90 -17.37
N GLN A 207 -1.74 -17.06 -16.88
CA GLN A 207 -0.50 -17.69 -17.33
C GLN A 207 -0.59 -17.78 -18.85
N LEU A 208 0.15 -16.89 -19.51
CA LEU A 208 0.69 -17.10 -20.84
C LEU A 208 1.44 -18.44 -20.82
N ARG A 209 0.70 -19.52 -21.01
CA ARG A 209 1.24 -20.78 -21.52
C ARG A 209 1.61 -20.52 -22.97
N LEU A 210 2.80 -19.96 -23.16
CA LEU A 210 3.57 -20.16 -24.38
C LEU A 210 3.81 -21.67 -24.50
N ALA A 211 2.95 -22.32 -25.28
CA ALA A 211 3.17 -23.67 -25.74
C ALA A 211 4.11 -23.62 -26.94
N GLY A 212 5.22 -24.36 -26.83
CA GLY A 212 5.91 -25.10 -27.90
C GLY A 212 6.38 -24.32 -29.11
#